data_AF-A0A969ALY5-F1
#
_entry.id   AF-A0A969ALY5-F1
#
_cell.length_a   1.000
_cell.length_b   1.000
_cell.length_c   1.000
_cell.angle_alpha   90.00
_cell.angle_beta   90.00
_cell.angle_gamma   90.00
#
_symmetry.space_group_name_H-M   'P 1'
#
loop_
_entity.id
_entity.type
_entity.pdbx_description
1 polymer ?
#
loop_
_entity_poly.entity_id
_entity_poly.type
_entity_poly.pdbx_seq_one_letter_code
_entity_poly.pdbx_strand_id
1 'polypeptide(L)'
;MKPTELRIATFALLVVLGASQAFLAHNVLYTEGEIVQMLYWILVGVNLPLMAIALWKPKWSLWGGLLLGALLLPWQTSENRKWAQIHAEVVAVIQFVEGEATATGSYPETLDGHDFQRDWASQHITYRREGDIYRLSYFMDHHSISYWYDPAAGFDYYPD
;
A
#
# COMPACT_ATOMS: atom_id res chain seq x y z
N MET A 1 -0.38 -28.16 -26.95
CA MET A 1 0.53 -28.33 -25.79
C MET A 1 0.29 -29.70 -25.20
N LYS A 2 1.35 -30.48 -24.99
CA LYS A 2 1.24 -31.82 -24.38
C LYS A 2 0.79 -31.69 -22.92
N PRO A 3 0.10 -32.69 -22.34
CA PRO A 3 -0.36 -32.63 -20.95
C PRO A 3 0.75 -32.31 -19.95
N THR A 4 1.95 -32.84 -20.17
CA THR A 4 3.14 -32.58 -19.33
C THR A 4 3.62 -31.14 -19.41
N GLU A 5 3.66 -30.56 -20.61
CA GLU A 5 4.04 -29.16 -20.84
C GLU A 5 3.04 -28.21 -20.16
N LEU A 6 1.74 -28.51 -20.24
CA LEU A 6 0.70 -27.73 -19.56
C LEU A 6 0.89 -27.72 -18.05
N ARG A 7 1.18 -28.89 -17.44
CA ARG A 7 1.41 -28.98 -15.99
C ARG A 7 2.60 -28.14 -15.54
N ILE A 8 3.72 -28.24 -16.27
CA ILE A 8 4.94 -27.48 -15.97
C ILE A 8 4.67 -25.98 -16.10
N ALA A 9 4.02 -25.55 -17.19
CA ALA A 9 3.69 -24.15 -17.41
C ALA A 9 2.74 -23.59 -16.34
N THR A 10 1.68 -24.35 -15.98
CA THR A 10 0.76 -23.97 -14.91
C THR A 10 1.47 -23.86 -13.57
N PHE A 11 2.33 -24.82 -13.23
CA PHE A 11 3.09 -24.79 -11.98
C PHE A 11 4.03 -23.57 -11.93
N ALA A 12 4.80 -23.34 -12.99
CA ALA A 12 5.70 -22.19 -13.08
C ALA A 12 4.94 -20.85 -12.95
N LEU A 13 3.79 -20.73 -13.63
CA LEU A 13 2.93 -19.54 -13.51
C LEU A 13 2.45 -19.32 -12.08
N LEU A 14 1.97 -20.37 -11.40
CA LEU A 14 1.52 -20.25 -10.01
C LEU A 14 2.64 -19.87 -9.06
N VAL A 15 3.88 -20.32 -9.31
CA VAL A 15 5.04 -19.90 -8.54
C VAL A 15 5.28 -18.40 -8.72
N VAL A 16 5.23 -17.90 -9.95
CA VAL A 16 5.40 -16.47 -10.24
C VAL A 16 4.27 -15.64 -9.60
N LEU A 17 3.02 -16.07 -9.74
CA LEU A 17 1.86 -15.38 -9.15
C LEU A 17 1.94 -15.36 -7.63
N GLY A 18 2.16 -16.52 -7.01
CA GLY A 18 2.27 -16.64 -5.56
C GLY A 18 3.43 -15.83 -4.98
N ALA A 19 4.60 -15.85 -5.62
CA ALA A 19 5.75 -15.04 -5.20
C ALA A 19 5.48 -13.53 -5.35
N SER A 20 4.84 -13.12 -6.45
CA SER A 20 4.48 -11.71 -6.67
C SER A 20 3.47 -11.22 -5.64
N GLN A 21 2.46 -12.02 -5.32
CA GLN A 21 1.48 -11.68 -4.28
C GLN A 21 2.14 -11.65 -2.89
N ALA A 22 2.98 -12.65 -2.56
CA ALA A 22 3.71 -12.66 -1.28
C ALA A 22 4.62 -11.43 -1.11
N PHE A 23 5.26 -10.97 -2.18
CA PHE A 23 6.06 -9.74 -2.16
C PHE A 23 5.21 -8.51 -1.85
N LEU A 24 3.99 -8.44 -2.41
CA LEU A 24 3.05 -7.35 -2.17
C LEU A 24 2.36 -7.43 -0.80
N ALA A 25 2.30 -8.61 -0.18
CA ALA A 25 1.60 -8.85 1.08
C ALA A 25 2.17 -8.03 2.25
N HIS A 26 3.47 -7.70 2.22
CA HIS A 26 4.06 -6.81 3.23
C HIS A 26 3.47 -5.40 3.15
N ASN A 27 3.23 -4.90 1.94
CA ASN A 27 2.68 -3.57 1.73
C ASN A 27 1.20 -3.46 2.13
N VAL A 28 0.48 -4.58 2.20
CA VAL A 28 -0.92 -4.61 2.65
C VAL A 28 -1.05 -4.09 4.08
N LEU A 29 -0.07 -4.34 4.95
CA LEU A 29 -0.06 -3.79 6.31
C LEU A 29 -0.17 -2.27 6.28
N TYR A 30 0.59 -1.66 5.39
CA TYR A 30 0.62 -0.21 5.26
C TYR A 30 -0.62 0.33 4.55
N THR A 31 -1.17 -0.37 3.56
CA THR A 31 -2.34 0.15 2.85
C THR A 31 -3.66 -0.07 3.58
N GLU A 32 -3.80 -1.21 4.26
CA GLU A 32 -5.08 -1.77 4.70
C GLU A 32 -5.08 -2.35 6.13
N GLY A 33 -3.93 -2.38 6.82
CA GLY A 33 -3.83 -2.78 8.22
C GLY A 33 -3.60 -4.28 8.46
N GLU A 34 -3.54 -4.67 9.72
CA GLU A 34 -3.12 -6.01 10.16
C GLU A 34 -4.15 -7.08 9.77
N ILE A 35 -5.44 -6.80 9.98
CA ILE A 35 -6.51 -7.76 9.72
C ILE A 35 -6.59 -8.09 8.23
N VAL A 36 -6.55 -7.07 7.36
CA VAL A 36 -6.61 -7.25 5.91
C VAL A 36 -5.33 -7.93 5.41
N GLN A 37 -4.16 -7.61 5.97
CA GLN A 37 -2.92 -8.31 5.68
C GLN A 37 -3.02 -9.81 5.99
N MET A 38 -3.59 -10.18 7.14
CA MET A 38 -3.79 -11.59 7.50
C MET A 38 -4.70 -12.30 6.49
N LEU A 39 -5.82 -11.68 6.10
CA LEU A 39 -6.71 -12.21 5.08
C LEU A 39 -6.01 -12.35 3.72
N TYR A 40 -5.19 -11.37 3.34
CA TYR A 40 -4.39 -11.41 2.13
C TYR A 40 -3.42 -12.60 2.15
N TRP A 41 -2.69 -12.83 3.25
CA TRP A 41 -1.80 -13.98 3.39
C TRP A 41 -2.52 -15.32 3.27
N ILE A 42 -3.74 -15.44 3.82
CA ILE A 42 -4.57 -16.64 3.65
C ILE A 42 -4.85 -16.88 2.16
N LEU A 43 -5.23 -15.82 1.42
CA LEU A 43 -5.48 -15.92 -0.03
C LEU A 43 -4.22 -16.23 -0.82
N VAL A 44 -3.06 -15.67 -0.46
CA VAL A 44 -1.76 -16.05 -1.05
C VAL A 44 -1.47 -17.53 -0.80
N GLY A 45 -1.77 -18.03 0.41
CA GLY A 45 -1.64 -19.43 0.79
C GLY A 45 -2.45 -20.39 -0.09
N VAL A 46 -3.56 -19.94 -0.70
CA VAL A 46 -4.37 -20.74 -1.65
C VAL A 46 -3.58 -21.12 -2.91
N ASN A 47 -2.48 -20.45 -3.22
CA ASN A 47 -1.59 -20.90 -4.31
C ASN A 47 -1.00 -22.29 -4.06
N LEU A 48 -0.73 -22.68 -2.80
CA LEU A 48 -0.17 -23.99 -2.46
C LEU A 48 -1.09 -25.16 -2.85
N PRO A 49 -2.38 -25.19 -2.44
CA PRO A 49 -3.29 -26.23 -2.91
C PRO A 49 -3.53 -26.14 -4.42
N LEU A 50 -3.54 -24.95 -5.03
CA LEU A 50 -3.64 -24.83 -6.50
C LEU A 50 -2.44 -25.48 -7.21
N MET A 51 -1.22 -25.32 -6.68
CA MET A 51 -0.02 -25.98 -7.21
C MET A 51 -0.13 -27.50 -7.09
N ALA A 52 -0.64 -28.02 -5.98
CA ALA A 52 -0.89 -29.46 -5.84
C ALA A 52 -1.92 -29.93 -6.88
N ILE A 53 -3.04 -29.22 -7.03
CA ILE A 53 -4.09 -29.53 -8.01
C ILE A 53 -3.54 -29.51 -9.45
N ALA A 54 -2.51 -28.69 -9.74
CA ALA A 54 -1.90 -28.60 -11.06
C ALA A 54 -1.38 -29.96 -11.58
N LEU A 55 -0.96 -30.86 -10.67
CA LEU A 55 -0.44 -32.18 -11.01
C LEU A 55 -1.50 -33.09 -11.63
N TRP A 56 -2.76 -32.99 -11.17
CA TRP A 56 -3.86 -33.85 -11.64
C TRP A 56 -4.83 -33.12 -12.58
N LYS A 57 -5.13 -31.86 -12.31
CA LYS A 57 -6.15 -31.05 -12.98
C LYS A 57 -5.60 -29.65 -13.33
N PRO A 58 -4.61 -29.55 -14.25
CA PRO A 58 -3.90 -28.31 -14.53
C PRO A 58 -4.80 -27.18 -15.04
N LYS A 59 -5.88 -27.49 -15.78
CA LYS A 59 -6.83 -26.46 -16.26
C LYS A 59 -7.56 -25.75 -15.12
N TRP A 60 -8.02 -26.49 -14.11
CA TRP A 60 -8.73 -25.92 -12.95
C TRP A 60 -7.79 -25.10 -12.08
N SER A 61 -6.59 -25.65 -11.85
CA SER A 61 -5.50 -24.96 -11.16
C SER A 61 -5.12 -23.65 -11.85
N LEU A 62 -4.99 -23.67 -13.18
CA LEU A 62 -4.70 -22.48 -13.99
C LEU A 62 -5.79 -21.42 -13.85
N TRP A 63 -7.07 -21.78 -14.00
CA TRP A 63 -8.17 -20.82 -13.85
C TRP A 63 -8.24 -20.23 -12.44
N GLY A 64 -8.06 -21.05 -11.41
CA GLY A 64 -8.02 -20.56 -10.02
C GLY A 64 -6.86 -19.59 -9.77
N GLY A 65 -5.67 -19.94 -10.27
CA GLY A 65 -4.49 -19.07 -10.17
C GLY A 65 -4.66 -17.75 -10.92
N LEU A 66 -5.18 -17.79 -12.15
CA LEU A 66 -5.46 -16.59 -12.93
C LEU A 66 -6.50 -15.70 -12.26
N LEU A 67 -7.56 -16.27 -11.69
CA LEU A 67 -8.58 -15.50 -10.97
C LEU A 67 -7.99 -14.81 -9.74
N LEU A 68 -7.23 -15.54 -8.91
CA LEU A 68 -6.56 -14.97 -7.73
C LEU A 68 -5.54 -13.91 -8.13
N GLY A 69 -4.72 -14.18 -9.15
CA GLY A 69 -3.73 -13.25 -9.68
C GLY A 69 -4.38 -11.96 -10.20
N ALA A 70 -5.43 -12.09 -11.01
CA ALA A 70 -6.16 -10.96 -11.58
C ALA A 70 -6.93 -10.13 -10.55
N LEU A 71 -7.28 -10.73 -9.40
CA LEU A 71 -7.92 -10.00 -8.30
C LEU A 71 -6.88 -9.29 -7.42
N LEU A 72 -5.92 -10.04 -6.87
CA LEU A 72 -5.04 -9.53 -5.81
C LEU A 72 -3.93 -8.63 -6.31
N LEU A 73 -3.35 -8.90 -7.50
CA LEU A 73 -2.23 -8.11 -7.99
C LEU A 73 -2.67 -6.70 -8.41
N PRO A 74 -3.72 -6.51 -9.23
CA PRO A 74 -4.15 -5.16 -9.62
C PRO A 74 -4.67 -4.37 -8.44
N TRP A 75 -5.42 -5.01 -7.53
CA TRP A 75 -5.93 -4.37 -6.32
C TRP A 75 -4.78 -3.83 -5.46
N GLN A 76 -3.84 -4.67 -5.02
CA GLN A 76 -2.74 -4.21 -4.16
C GLN A 76 -1.79 -3.24 -4.87
N THR A 77 -1.62 -3.37 -6.20
CA THR A 77 -0.83 -2.41 -6.98
C THR A 77 -1.52 -1.04 -7.02
N SER A 78 -2.84 -1.01 -7.14
CA SER A 78 -3.64 0.22 -7.07
C SER A 78 -3.50 0.89 -5.70
N GLU A 79 -3.61 0.12 -4.62
CA GLU A 79 -3.45 0.65 -3.26
C GLU A 79 -2.05 1.18 -2.99
N ASN A 80 -1.00 0.46 -3.40
CA ASN A 80 0.37 0.96 -3.31
C ASN A 80 0.56 2.27 -4.09
N ARG A 81 -0.11 2.42 -5.24
CA ARG A 81 -0.05 3.65 -6.03
C ARG A 81 -0.73 4.81 -5.32
N LYS A 82 -1.91 4.60 -4.73
CA LYS A 82 -2.58 5.63 -3.92
C LYS A 82 -1.70 6.06 -2.75
N TRP A 83 -1.15 5.08 -2.02
CA TRP A 83 -0.27 5.33 -0.89
C TRP A 83 0.94 6.17 -1.30
N ALA A 84 1.62 5.80 -2.39
CA ALA A 84 2.75 6.56 -2.90
C ALA A 84 2.38 7.99 -3.31
N GLN A 85 1.17 8.21 -3.83
CA GLN A 85 0.69 9.54 -4.19
C GLN A 85 0.41 10.40 -2.94
N ILE A 86 -0.28 9.85 -1.93
CA ILE A 86 -0.50 10.56 -0.66
C ILE A 86 0.83 10.88 0.00
N HIS A 87 1.73 9.90 0.09
CA HIS A 87 3.05 10.10 0.70
C HIS A 87 3.88 11.16 -0.03
N ALA A 88 3.81 11.24 -1.35
CA ALA A 88 4.46 12.29 -2.12
C ALA A 88 3.91 13.69 -1.78
N GLU A 89 2.59 13.84 -1.61
CA GLU A 89 2.00 15.12 -1.16
C GLU A 89 2.44 15.45 0.27
N VAL A 90 2.47 14.47 1.19
CA VAL A 90 2.95 14.67 2.57
C VAL A 90 4.38 15.19 2.58
N VAL A 91 5.27 14.62 1.76
CA VAL A 91 6.65 15.10 1.61
C VAL A 91 6.69 16.54 1.08
N ALA A 92 5.82 16.88 0.13
CA ALA A 92 5.73 18.26 -0.39
C ALA A 92 5.23 19.25 0.67
N VAL A 93 4.26 18.84 1.50
CA VAL A 93 3.78 19.65 2.64
C VAL A 93 4.89 19.86 3.67
N ILE A 94 5.66 18.81 3.99
CA ILE A 94 6.82 18.92 4.89
C ILE A 94 7.81 19.95 4.34
N GLN A 95 8.17 19.85 3.06
CA GLN A 95 9.09 20.80 2.42
C GLN A 95 8.59 22.24 2.47
N PHE A 96 7.28 22.45 2.26
CA PHE A 96 6.66 23.75 2.37
C PHE A 96 6.74 24.31 3.81
N VAL A 97 6.30 23.52 4.80
CA VAL A 97 6.26 23.92 6.22
C VAL A 97 7.66 24.24 6.75
N GLU A 98 8.65 23.41 6.43
CA GLU A 98 10.05 23.62 6.81
C GLU A 98 10.67 24.83 6.10
N GLY A 99 10.30 25.05 4.83
CA GLY A 99 10.70 26.22 4.05
C GLY A 99 10.18 27.53 4.65
N GLU A 100 8.90 27.57 5.00
CA GLU A 100 8.26 28.71 5.66
C GLU A 100 8.87 28.99 7.03
N ALA A 101 9.14 27.96 7.83
CA ALA A 101 9.79 28.11 9.13
C ALA A 101 11.20 28.67 9.00
N THR A 102 11.95 28.26 7.98
CA THR A 102 13.29 28.80 7.69
C THR A 102 13.23 30.28 7.30
N ALA A 103 12.19 30.70 6.58
CA ALA A 103 12.03 32.08 6.11
C ALA A 103 11.48 33.03 7.18
N THR A 104 10.54 32.57 7.99
CA THR A 104 9.77 33.41 8.94
C THR A 104 10.19 33.23 10.39
N GLY A 105 10.92 32.15 10.71
CA GLY A 105 11.33 31.78 12.05
C GLY A 105 10.30 30.95 12.83
N SER A 106 9.14 30.61 12.24
CA SER A 106 8.12 29.77 12.88
C SER A 106 7.33 28.94 11.87
N TYR A 107 6.84 27.77 12.26
CA TYR A 107 5.93 26.98 11.42
C TYR A 107 4.61 27.73 11.16
N PRO A 108 4.04 27.61 9.94
CA PRO A 108 2.77 28.25 9.61
C PRO A 108 1.61 27.67 10.44
N GLU A 109 0.58 28.46 10.72
CA GLU A 109 -0.61 28.01 11.46
C GLU A 109 -1.51 27.09 10.61
N THR A 110 -1.51 27.31 9.30
CA THR A 110 -2.30 26.58 8.31
C THR A 110 -1.42 26.19 7.13
N LEU A 111 -1.97 25.38 6.22
CA LEU A 111 -1.32 25.08 4.94
C LEU A 111 -1.71 26.09 3.85
N ASP A 112 -2.22 27.27 4.22
CA ASP A 112 -2.59 28.29 3.25
C ASP A 112 -1.35 28.75 2.48
N GLY A 113 -1.37 28.60 1.15
CA GLY A 113 -0.23 28.87 0.28
C GLY A 113 0.49 27.62 -0.23
N HIS A 114 0.22 26.44 0.35
CA HIS A 114 0.60 25.17 -0.26
C HIS A 114 -0.40 24.79 -1.35
N ASP A 115 0.10 24.48 -2.55
CA ASP A 115 -0.71 23.99 -3.67
C ASP A 115 -0.54 22.47 -3.78
N PHE A 116 -1.59 21.71 -3.47
CA PHE A 116 -1.57 20.26 -3.58
C PHE A 116 -1.54 19.87 -5.06
N GLN A 117 -0.61 19.00 -5.46
CA GLN A 117 -0.57 18.56 -6.86
C GLN A 117 -1.76 17.65 -7.20
N ARG A 118 -2.42 17.10 -6.17
CA ARG A 118 -3.56 16.20 -6.25
C ARG A 118 -4.61 16.61 -5.23
N ASP A 119 -5.63 17.33 -5.68
CA ASP A 119 -6.74 17.80 -4.83
C ASP A 119 -7.34 16.70 -3.95
N TRP A 120 -7.53 15.50 -4.50
CA TRP A 120 -8.11 14.39 -3.74
C TRP A 120 -7.24 13.97 -2.55
N ALA A 121 -5.91 14.02 -2.67
CA ALA A 121 -4.99 13.61 -1.62
C ALA A 121 -4.97 14.60 -0.44
N SER A 122 -5.34 15.86 -0.66
CA SER A 122 -5.49 16.85 0.44
C SER A 122 -6.50 16.40 1.50
N GLN A 123 -7.54 15.66 1.08
CA GLN A 123 -8.58 15.14 1.99
C GLN A 123 -8.07 14.06 2.93
N HIS A 124 -6.91 13.47 2.61
CA HIS A 124 -6.26 12.42 3.36
C HIS A 124 -5.20 12.95 4.31
N ILE A 125 -4.94 14.26 4.33
CA ILE A 125 -3.85 14.89 5.07
C ILE A 125 -4.43 15.92 6.03
N THR A 126 -4.00 15.85 7.28
CA THR A 126 -4.35 16.81 8.33
C THR A 126 -3.08 17.40 8.89
N TYR A 127 -3.02 18.73 8.94
CA TYR A 127 -1.92 19.47 9.55
C TYR A 127 -2.38 20.13 10.84
N ARG A 128 -1.51 20.09 11.85
CA ARG A 128 -1.70 20.83 13.09
C ARG A 128 -0.39 21.36 13.60
N ARG A 129 -0.31 22.66 13.85
CA ARG A 129 0.77 23.25 14.63
C ARG A 129 0.57 22.97 16.12
N GLU A 130 1.62 22.53 16.80
CA GLU A 130 1.63 22.22 18.23
C GLU A 130 2.76 22.99 18.92
N GLY A 131 2.56 24.30 19.09
CA GLY A 131 3.57 25.20 19.66
C GLY A 131 4.73 25.44 18.69
N ASP A 132 5.93 25.01 19.09
CA ASP A 132 7.16 25.13 18.30
C ASP A 132 7.42 23.91 17.41
N ILE A 133 6.49 22.95 17.38
CA ILE A 133 6.51 21.81 16.46
C ILE A 133 5.22 21.77 15.63
N TYR A 134 5.15 20.84 14.69
CA TYR A 134 3.93 20.52 13.98
C TYR A 134 3.76 19.01 13.86
N ARG A 135 2.52 18.59 13.61
CA ARG A 135 2.16 17.22 13.29
C ARG A 135 1.38 17.19 11.99
N LEU A 136 1.84 16.34 11.08
CA LEU A 136 1.07 15.91 9.93
C LEU A 136 0.51 14.53 10.21
N SER A 137 -0.78 14.34 10.02
CA SER A 137 -1.42 13.04 10.09
C SER A 137 -2.04 12.74 8.74
N TYR A 138 -1.92 11.51 8.27
CA TYR A 138 -2.51 11.11 7.01
C TYR A 138 -3.00 9.66 7.02
N PHE A 139 -3.95 9.33 6.15
CA PHE A 139 -4.58 8.03 6.10
C PHE A 139 -4.88 7.62 4.65
N MET A 140 -5.02 6.32 4.42
CA MET A 140 -5.39 5.75 3.11
C MET A 140 -6.91 5.83 2.92
N ASP A 141 -7.64 4.71 3.01
CA ASP A 141 -9.09 4.72 2.79
C ASP A 141 -9.88 4.84 4.10
N HIS A 142 -9.26 4.54 5.25
CA HIS A 142 -9.91 4.54 6.56
C HIS A 142 -9.05 5.23 7.62
N HIS A 143 -9.71 6.03 8.48
CA HIS A 143 -9.04 6.73 9.60
C HIS A 143 -8.53 5.78 10.70
N SER A 144 -8.93 4.51 10.70
CA SER A 144 -8.41 3.51 11.64
C SER A 144 -6.93 3.25 11.45
N ILE A 145 -6.43 3.44 10.22
CA ILE A 145 -5.01 3.28 9.89
C ILE A 145 -4.47 4.67 9.59
N SER A 146 -3.71 5.20 10.54
CA SER A 146 -3.18 6.55 10.44
C SER A 146 -1.67 6.54 10.52
N TYR A 147 -1.09 7.35 9.66
CA TYR A 147 0.31 7.69 9.65
C TYR A 147 0.46 9.08 10.23
N TRP A 148 1.64 9.36 10.75
CA TRP A 148 1.97 10.71 11.10
C TRP A 148 3.44 11.02 10.87
N TYR A 149 3.71 12.31 10.79
CA TYR A 149 5.04 12.89 10.79
C TYR A 149 5.07 14.02 11.79
N ASP A 150 6.10 14.04 12.64
CA ASP A 150 6.51 15.25 13.33
C ASP A 150 8.04 15.42 13.26
N PRO A 151 8.57 16.66 13.35
CA PRO A 151 10.01 16.89 13.23
C PRO A 151 10.87 16.18 14.29
N ALA A 152 10.29 15.78 15.43
CA ALA A 152 11.03 15.18 16.52
C ALA A 152 11.21 13.66 16.36
N ALA A 153 10.18 12.96 15.85
CA ALA A 153 10.18 11.51 15.69
C ALA A 153 10.30 11.04 14.22
N GLY A 154 10.06 11.91 13.25
CA GLY A 154 10.01 11.55 11.84
C GLY A 154 8.69 10.88 11.45
N PHE A 155 8.74 10.00 10.43
CA PHE A 155 7.57 9.23 10.00
C PHE A 155 7.31 8.06 10.95
N ASP A 156 6.05 7.90 11.34
CA ASP A 156 5.61 6.78 12.15
C ASP A 156 4.20 6.32 11.74
N TYR A 157 3.83 5.15 12.25
CA TYR A 157 2.63 4.42 11.88
C TYR A 157 1.89 3.94 13.13
N TYR A 158 0.59 4.19 13.18
CA TYR A 158 -0.27 3.61 14.20
C TYR A 158 -1.04 2.43 13.59
N PRO A 159 -0.68 1.16 13.91
CA PRO A 159 -1.45 -0.01 13.49
C PRO A 159 -2.85 -0.01 14.10
N ASP A 160 -3.78 -0.65 13.39
CA ASP A 160 -5.15 -0.92 13.88
C ASP A 160 -5.19 -2.00 14.96
#